data_AF-A0A3Q2VZR4-F1
#
_entry.id   AF-A0A3Q2VZR4-F1
#
_cell.length_a   1.000
_cell.length_b   1.000
_cell.length_c   1.000
_cell.angle_alpha   90.00
_cell.angle_beta   90.00
_cell.angle_gamma   90.00
#
_symmetry.space_group_name_H-M   'P 1'
#
loop_
_entity.id
_entity.type
_entity.pdbx_description
1 polymer ?
#
loop_
_entity_poly.entity_id
_entity_poly.type
_entity_poly.pdbx_seq_one_letter_code
_entity_poly.pdbx_strand_id
1 'polypeptide(L)'
;MFVVLPSLFLTLVLCVSPWSTSGKTFYSHLGIKCTGDCHPQGLLQTYQCTVHKTDGTEELQYCSPMSGVDYKGNVCFYCCEQQDHGYYQCETASGLGYCWDKCGRVEPKAVIHDTISRKRCTDDCQYSRYFWCHIHGSWGYCSPAPDVTYRGVPCRSDHNCGDHGKGYSWCYTTDNNNWDYCGVISPGECRYSVPHHTKRVTMFEAVVNHQAIADSHNYRKEALDLINQWDGRGLGQQARSNLVTSRNLRIDLQGLFNRSNQQYYNLQVQVKSQRVSGESTTLAHNEAPVDTPLEYMRLALRESLRNRATVSLEVTDQPINNDNSCRKRH
;
A
#
# COMPACT_ATOMS: atom_id res chain seq x y z
N MET A 1 22.82 -5.75 -65.29
CA MET A 1 21.57 -5.88 -64.51
C MET A 1 21.95 -6.10 -63.06
N PHE A 2 22.07 -5.04 -62.26
CA PHE A 2 21.97 -5.09 -60.79
C PHE A 2 21.56 -3.69 -60.32
N VAL A 3 20.31 -3.58 -59.88
CA VAL A 3 19.73 -2.36 -59.30
C VAL A 3 20.05 -2.38 -57.82
N VAL A 4 20.76 -1.37 -57.33
CA VAL A 4 21.02 -1.19 -55.90
C VAL A 4 19.80 -0.50 -55.29
N LEU A 5 19.02 -1.24 -54.52
CA LEU A 5 17.93 -0.68 -53.68
C LEU A 5 18.55 -0.02 -52.44
N PRO A 6 18.11 1.18 -52.05
CA PRO A 6 18.55 1.79 -50.80
C PRO A 6 17.88 1.05 -49.63
N SER A 7 18.71 0.59 -48.70
CA SER A 7 18.30 -0.03 -47.45
C SER A 7 17.36 0.91 -46.68
N LEU A 8 16.08 0.56 -46.65
CA LEU A 8 15.12 1.14 -45.71
C LEU A 8 15.56 0.74 -44.30
N PHE A 9 16.24 1.64 -43.58
CA PHE A 9 16.33 1.57 -42.14
C PHE A 9 14.93 1.81 -41.59
N LEU A 10 14.17 0.73 -41.40
CA LEU A 10 12.98 0.73 -40.59
C LEU A 10 13.44 0.99 -39.16
N THR A 11 13.47 2.26 -38.74
CA THR A 11 13.53 2.61 -37.33
C THR A 11 12.30 1.99 -36.68
N LEU A 12 12.48 0.82 -36.09
CA LEU A 12 11.55 0.25 -35.14
C LEU A 12 11.53 1.24 -33.97
N VAL A 13 10.64 2.23 -34.04
CA VAL A 13 10.20 2.94 -32.85
C VAL A 13 9.46 1.88 -32.07
N LEU A 14 10.21 1.13 -31.26
CA LEU A 14 9.64 0.45 -30.11
C LEU A 14 8.98 1.59 -29.33
N CYS A 15 7.67 1.74 -29.48
CA CYS A 15 6.83 2.29 -28.44
C CYS A 15 7.00 1.35 -27.26
N VAL A 16 8.15 1.44 -26.58
CA VAL A 16 8.30 0.98 -25.23
C VAL A 16 7.34 1.87 -24.49
N SER A 17 6.09 1.44 -24.32
CA SER A 17 5.18 2.08 -23.39
C SER A 17 5.92 2.04 -22.05
N PRO A 18 6.47 3.15 -21.53
CA PRO A 18 7.34 3.10 -20.36
C PRO A 18 6.55 2.82 -19.08
N TRP A 19 5.25 2.56 -19.19
CA TRP A 19 4.31 2.64 -18.09
C TRP A 19 3.97 1.24 -17.59
N SER A 20 4.99 0.56 -17.07
CA SER A 20 4.74 -0.39 -16.00
C SER A 20 4.81 0.38 -14.69
N THR A 21 3.70 1.04 -14.35
CA THR A 21 3.45 1.71 -13.05
C THR A 21 3.03 0.73 -11.95
N SER A 22 3.01 -0.57 -12.26
CA SER A 22 2.65 -1.62 -11.32
C SER A 22 3.44 -1.49 -10.02
N GLY A 23 2.71 -1.25 -8.92
CA GLY A 23 3.32 -1.14 -7.59
C GLY A 23 3.66 0.28 -7.14
N LYS A 24 3.03 1.34 -7.68
CA LYS A 24 3.06 2.68 -7.10
C LYS A 24 1.70 3.15 -6.59
N THR A 25 1.70 3.94 -5.52
CA THR A 25 0.56 4.71 -5.02
C THR A 25 0.79 6.17 -5.40
N PHE A 26 -0.19 6.74 -6.08
CA PHE A 26 -0.16 8.14 -6.51
C PHE A 26 -1.00 8.98 -5.54
N TYR A 27 -0.52 10.19 -5.27
CA TYR A 27 -1.25 11.22 -4.55
C TYR A 27 -1.45 12.39 -5.49
N SER A 28 -2.60 13.05 -5.38
CA SER A 28 -2.86 14.28 -6.09
C SER A 28 -2.00 15.43 -5.56
N HIS A 29 -1.99 16.55 -6.28
CA HIS A 29 -1.40 17.80 -5.81
C HIS A 29 -2.02 18.33 -4.52
N LEU A 30 -3.18 17.85 -4.09
CA LEU A 30 -3.77 18.18 -2.79
C LEU A 30 -3.42 17.17 -1.69
N GLY A 31 -2.57 16.19 -1.99
CA GLY A 31 -2.18 15.15 -1.04
C GLY A 31 -3.24 14.07 -0.85
N ILE A 32 -4.26 14.01 -1.70
CA ILE A 32 -5.31 12.99 -1.61
C ILE A 32 -4.86 11.76 -2.39
N LYS A 33 -4.99 10.56 -1.80
CA LYS A 33 -4.64 9.30 -2.46
C LYS A 33 -5.51 9.11 -3.72
N CYS A 34 -4.86 8.85 -4.85
CA CYS A 34 -5.53 8.48 -6.10
C CYS A 34 -6.15 7.08 -5.98
N THR A 35 -7.28 6.85 -6.64
CA THR A 35 -7.94 5.53 -6.70
C THR A 35 -7.24 4.56 -7.66
N GLY A 36 -6.50 5.10 -8.63
CA GLY A 36 -5.73 4.35 -9.60
C GLY A 36 -4.45 5.07 -9.98
N ASP A 37 -3.91 4.71 -11.14
CA ASP A 37 -2.68 5.26 -11.66
C ASP A 37 -2.85 6.70 -12.15
N CYS A 38 -1.73 7.42 -12.20
CA CYS A 38 -1.66 8.76 -12.74
C CYS A 38 -1.46 8.69 -14.26
N HIS A 39 -2.46 9.15 -15.04
CA HIS A 39 -2.47 9.02 -16.49
C HIS A 39 -2.65 10.38 -17.17
N PRO A 40 -2.07 10.59 -18.36
CA PRO A 40 -2.29 11.82 -19.10
C PRO A 40 -3.73 11.86 -19.60
N GLN A 41 -4.37 13.01 -19.41
CA GLN A 41 -5.74 13.26 -19.82
C GLN A 41 -5.84 14.55 -20.64
N GLY A 42 -6.85 14.58 -21.51
CA GLY A 42 -7.16 15.74 -22.34
C GLY A 42 -6.12 16.03 -23.45
N LEU A 43 -6.38 17.10 -24.20
CA LEU A 43 -5.55 17.51 -25.35
C LEU A 43 -4.17 18.06 -24.93
N LEU A 44 -4.06 18.56 -23.71
CA LEU A 44 -2.82 19.11 -23.16
C LEU A 44 -1.91 18.04 -22.53
N GLN A 45 -2.33 16.78 -22.52
CA GLN A 45 -1.61 15.64 -21.94
C GLN A 45 -1.15 15.85 -20.49
N THR A 46 -1.95 16.54 -19.69
CA THR A 46 -1.66 16.73 -18.27
C THR A 46 -2.00 15.46 -17.50
N TYR A 47 -1.15 15.09 -16.56
CA TYR A 47 -1.32 13.90 -15.74
C TYR A 47 -2.32 14.15 -14.62
N GLN A 48 -3.35 13.30 -14.60
CA GLN A 48 -4.46 13.38 -13.67
C GLN A 48 -4.86 12.00 -13.17
N CYS A 49 -5.43 11.96 -11.97
CA CYS A 49 -5.99 10.77 -11.36
C CYS A 49 -7.36 11.10 -10.74
N THR A 50 -8.20 10.09 -10.60
CA THR A 50 -9.43 10.21 -9.83
C THR A 50 -9.11 10.11 -8.34
N VAL A 51 -9.71 10.97 -7.54
CA VAL A 51 -9.66 10.93 -6.07
C VAL A 51 -11.06 10.83 -5.50
N HIS A 52 -11.21 10.14 -4.37
CA HIS A 52 -12.44 10.13 -3.58
C HIS A 52 -12.33 11.18 -2.47
N LYS A 53 -13.23 12.16 -2.48
CA LYS A 53 -13.34 13.16 -1.42
C LYS A 53 -14.06 12.60 -0.20
N THR A 54 -13.89 13.26 0.94
CA THR A 54 -14.54 12.90 2.20
C THR A 54 -16.06 12.98 2.16
N ASP A 55 -16.63 13.75 1.23
CA ASP A 55 -18.07 13.86 0.99
C ASP A 55 -18.61 12.76 0.07
N GLY A 56 -17.76 11.81 -0.36
CA GLY A 56 -18.12 10.70 -1.24
C GLY A 56 -18.13 11.06 -2.72
N THR A 57 -17.77 12.28 -3.10
CA THR A 57 -17.66 12.68 -4.51
C THR A 57 -16.33 12.23 -5.12
N GLU A 58 -16.37 11.89 -6.40
CA GLU A 58 -15.17 11.66 -7.20
C GLU A 58 -14.76 12.94 -7.91
N GLU A 59 -13.47 13.25 -7.92
CA GLU A 59 -12.92 14.39 -8.65
C GLU A 59 -11.64 13.99 -9.38
N LEU A 60 -11.45 14.57 -10.57
CA LEU A 60 -10.20 14.47 -11.29
C LEU A 60 -9.21 15.53 -10.77
N GLN A 61 -8.05 15.10 -10.28
CA GLN A 61 -7.03 16.01 -9.77
C GLN A 61 -5.68 15.76 -10.43
N TYR A 62 -4.86 16.81 -10.52
CA TYR A 62 -3.48 16.69 -11.00
C TYR A 62 -2.66 15.79 -10.10
N CYS A 63 -1.82 14.96 -10.71
CA CYS A 63 -0.88 14.05 -10.05
C CYS A 63 0.40 13.98 -10.88
N SER A 64 1.45 13.38 -10.32
CA SER A 64 2.70 13.17 -11.05
C SER A 64 2.81 11.73 -11.56
N PRO A 65 3.26 11.50 -12.81
CA PRO A 65 3.45 10.14 -13.34
C PRO A 65 4.60 9.38 -12.67
N MET A 66 5.54 10.10 -12.06
CA MET A 66 6.62 9.54 -11.26
C MET A 66 7.15 10.58 -10.27
N SER A 67 7.95 10.13 -9.29
CA SER A 67 8.61 11.01 -8.33
C SER A 67 9.57 11.97 -9.05
N GLY A 68 9.65 13.22 -8.58
CA GLY A 68 10.52 14.26 -9.14
C GLY A 68 10.05 14.90 -10.43
N VAL A 69 8.78 14.70 -10.80
CA VAL A 69 8.18 15.23 -12.03
C VAL A 69 6.87 15.97 -11.68
N ASP A 70 6.54 17.04 -12.38
CA ASP A 70 5.29 17.78 -12.21
C ASP A 70 4.10 17.08 -12.91
N TYR A 71 2.92 17.69 -12.82
CA TYR A 71 1.71 17.18 -13.49
C TYR A 71 1.73 17.28 -15.02
N LYS A 72 2.70 17.97 -15.63
CA LYS A 72 2.86 18.07 -17.08
C LYS A 72 3.92 17.10 -17.62
N GLY A 73 4.68 16.45 -16.74
CA GLY A 73 5.80 15.60 -17.13
C GLY A 73 7.17 16.30 -17.11
N ASN A 74 7.26 17.53 -16.63
CA ASN A 74 8.53 18.26 -16.50
C ASN A 74 9.29 17.81 -15.26
N VAL A 75 10.61 17.69 -15.38
CA VAL A 75 11.47 17.38 -14.24
C VAL A 75 11.49 18.55 -13.25
N CYS A 76 11.24 18.23 -12.00
CA CYS A 76 11.33 19.20 -10.91
C CYS A 76 12.81 19.44 -10.53
N PHE A 77 13.19 20.69 -10.30
CA PHE A 77 14.48 21.05 -9.70
C PHE A 77 14.58 20.61 -8.25
N TYR A 78 13.48 20.75 -7.52
CA TYR A 78 13.37 20.37 -6.11
C TYR A 78 12.25 19.35 -5.90
N CYS A 79 12.29 18.66 -4.76
CA CYS A 79 11.26 17.69 -4.44
C CYS A 79 9.85 18.30 -4.40
N CYS A 80 8.87 17.44 -4.70
CA CYS A 80 7.47 17.77 -4.63
C CYS A 80 7.04 17.91 -3.16
N GLU A 81 6.83 19.15 -2.71
CA GLU A 81 6.58 19.45 -1.30
C GLU A 81 5.34 20.33 -1.14
N GLN A 82 4.63 20.14 -0.03
CA GLN A 82 3.50 20.98 0.32
C GLN A 82 4.04 22.28 0.93
N GLN A 83 3.74 23.41 0.29
CA GLN A 83 4.09 24.73 0.81
C GLN A 83 2.85 25.42 1.40
N ASP A 84 3.01 26.65 1.88
CA ASP A 84 1.99 27.43 2.62
C ASP A 84 0.62 27.56 1.91
N HIS A 85 0.57 27.30 0.61
CA HIS A 85 -0.66 27.34 -0.18
C HIS A 85 -1.54 26.08 -0.10
N GLY A 86 -1.13 25.07 0.69
CA GLY A 86 -1.93 23.87 0.96
C GLY A 86 -1.93 22.83 -0.16
N TYR A 87 -1.12 22.99 -1.20
CA TYR A 87 -0.92 22.01 -2.27
C TYR A 87 0.56 21.74 -2.53
N TYR A 88 0.81 20.56 -3.08
CA TYR A 88 2.13 20.08 -3.48
C TYR A 88 2.54 20.72 -4.80
N GLN A 89 3.74 21.30 -4.79
CA GLN A 89 4.32 21.96 -5.94
C GLN A 89 5.83 21.77 -5.99
N CYS A 90 6.39 21.93 -7.17
CA CYS A 90 7.82 21.93 -7.40
C CYS A 90 8.20 23.00 -8.41
N GLU A 91 9.47 23.41 -8.39
CA GLU A 91 10.00 24.35 -9.35
C GLU A 91 10.46 23.61 -10.61
N THR A 92 10.05 24.08 -11.79
CA THR A 92 10.36 23.51 -13.10
C THR A 92 11.06 24.54 -13.97
N ALA A 93 11.86 24.08 -14.94
CA ALA A 93 12.39 24.95 -15.98
C ALA A 93 11.28 25.18 -17.02
N SER A 94 10.90 26.43 -17.24
CA SER A 94 10.17 26.85 -18.42
C SER A 94 11.10 27.69 -19.31
N GLY A 95 10.86 27.70 -20.62
CA GLY A 95 11.71 28.44 -21.59
C GLY A 95 11.82 29.96 -21.36
N LEU A 96 11.18 30.51 -20.32
CA LEU A 96 11.21 31.92 -19.91
C LEU A 96 11.69 32.12 -18.45
N GLY A 97 12.11 31.07 -17.74
CA GLY A 97 12.57 31.14 -16.34
C GLY A 97 12.12 29.95 -15.49
N TYR A 98 12.14 30.11 -14.16
CA TYR A 98 11.64 29.09 -13.24
C TYR A 98 10.15 29.29 -12.95
N CYS A 99 9.36 28.21 -12.99
CA CYS A 99 7.94 28.24 -12.67
C CYS A 99 7.62 27.27 -11.54
N TRP A 100 6.59 27.60 -10.75
CA TRP A 100 6.00 26.67 -9.80
C TRP A 100 4.89 25.89 -10.49
N ASP A 101 5.04 24.58 -10.57
CA ASP A 101 4.05 23.68 -11.11
C ASP A 101 3.57 22.70 -10.04
N LYS A 102 2.29 22.34 -10.15
CA LYS A 102 1.66 21.36 -9.27
C LYS A 102 2.32 20.00 -9.46
N CYS A 103 2.48 19.25 -8.38
CA CYS A 103 3.03 17.90 -8.45
C CYS A 103 2.31 17.02 -7.44
N GLY A 104 2.28 15.72 -7.69
CA GLY A 104 1.76 14.72 -6.76
C GLY A 104 2.88 13.89 -6.16
N ARG A 105 2.75 13.48 -4.90
CA ARG A 105 3.67 12.49 -4.31
C ARG A 105 3.45 11.15 -5.00
N VAL A 106 4.54 10.45 -5.27
CA VAL A 106 4.51 9.08 -5.80
C VAL A 106 5.26 8.19 -4.86
N GLU A 107 4.53 7.22 -4.33
CA GLU A 107 5.01 6.27 -3.35
C GLU A 107 4.99 4.86 -3.95
N PRO A 108 5.83 3.93 -3.48
CA PRO A 108 5.64 2.51 -3.74
C PRO A 108 4.33 2.03 -3.09
N LYS A 109 3.66 1.04 -3.69
CA LYS A 109 2.55 0.37 -3.00
C LYS A 109 3.10 -0.43 -1.83
N ALA A 110 2.48 -0.22 -0.67
CA ALA A 110 2.76 -1.02 0.52
C ALA A 110 2.46 -2.51 0.31
N VAL A 111 1.42 -2.81 -0.46
CA VAL A 111 1.00 -4.17 -0.77
C VAL A 111 0.76 -4.30 -2.27
N ILE A 112 1.16 -5.43 -2.81
CA ILE A 112 0.96 -5.78 -4.20
C ILE A 112 -0.11 -6.86 -4.24
N HIS A 113 -1.21 -6.56 -4.91
CA HIS A 113 -2.27 -7.52 -5.17
C HIS A 113 -1.95 -8.30 -6.45
N ASP A 114 -2.00 -9.62 -6.35
CA ASP A 114 -2.09 -10.49 -7.51
C ASP A 114 -3.54 -10.94 -7.70
N THR A 115 -3.91 -11.16 -8.94
CA THR A 115 -5.17 -11.80 -9.30
C THR A 115 -5.18 -13.29 -8.95
N ILE A 116 -6.35 -13.93 -9.01
CA ILE A 116 -6.52 -15.39 -8.89
C ILE A 116 -5.55 -16.15 -9.80
N SER A 117 -5.28 -15.63 -10.99
CA SER A 117 -4.38 -16.23 -12.00
C SER A 117 -2.93 -15.77 -11.86
N ARG A 118 -2.52 -15.25 -10.70
CA ARG A 118 -1.16 -14.81 -10.38
C ARG A 118 -0.65 -13.67 -11.29
N LYS A 119 -1.56 -12.91 -11.92
CA LYS A 119 -1.21 -11.69 -12.67
C LYS A 119 -1.27 -10.50 -11.73
N ARG A 120 -0.22 -9.69 -11.73
CA ARG A 120 -0.11 -8.53 -10.86
C ARG A 120 -1.10 -7.44 -11.24
N CYS A 121 -1.83 -6.93 -10.26
CA CYS A 121 -2.69 -5.77 -10.43
C CYS A 121 -1.85 -4.52 -10.76
N THR A 122 -2.35 -3.70 -11.67
CA THR A 122 -1.78 -2.37 -11.94
C THR A 122 -2.33 -1.35 -10.94
N ASP A 123 -3.63 -1.43 -10.64
CA ASP A 123 -4.33 -0.57 -9.68
C ASP A 123 -4.67 -1.32 -8.38
N ASP A 124 -5.41 -0.65 -7.48
CA ASP A 124 -5.84 -1.23 -6.20
C ASP A 124 -6.97 -2.25 -6.43
N CYS A 125 -7.15 -3.20 -5.49
CA CYS A 125 -8.21 -4.19 -5.59
C CYS A 125 -9.56 -3.60 -5.17
N GLN A 126 -10.45 -3.37 -6.14
CA GLN A 126 -11.69 -2.62 -5.98
C GLN A 126 -12.91 -3.54 -5.90
N TYR A 127 -13.96 -3.10 -5.20
CA TYR A 127 -15.21 -3.83 -5.09
C TYR A 127 -16.28 -3.30 -6.06
N SER A 128 -16.97 -4.21 -6.75
CA SER A 128 -18.20 -3.91 -7.50
C SER A 128 -19.27 -4.96 -7.22
N ARG A 129 -19.24 -6.10 -7.93
CA ARG A 129 -19.95 -7.33 -7.57
C ARG A 129 -19.01 -8.35 -6.92
N TYR A 130 -17.74 -8.28 -7.31
CA TYR A 130 -16.62 -9.04 -6.78
C TYR A 130 -15.44 -8.09 -6.63
N PHE A 131 -14.39 -8.54 -5.96
CA PHE A 131 -13.12 -7.83 -5.90
C PHE A 131 -12.30 -8.07 -7.17
N TRP A 132 -11.86 -6.99 -7.81
CA TRP A 132 -11.17 -7.04 -9.10
C TRP A 132 -10.19 -5.87 -9.24
N CYS A 133 -9.24 -6.02 -10.16
CA CYS A 133 -8.26 -5.03 -10.52
C CYS A 133 -7.96 -5.09 -12.02
N HIS A 134 -7.34 -4.05 -12.55
CA HIS A 134 -6.80 -4.03 -13.89
C HIS A 134 -5.46 -4.78 -13.93
N ILE A 135 -5.23 -5.42 -15.08
CA ILE A 135 -3.94 -5.99 -15.48
C ILE A 135 -3.63 -5.47 -16.89
N HIS A 136 -2.40 -5.64 -17.38
CA HIS A 136 -2.01 -5.15 -18.70
C HIS A 136 -2.98 -5.60 -19.81
N GLY A 137 -3.79 -4.67 -20.33
CA GLY A 137 -4.76 -4.90 -21.40
C GLY A 137 -6.01 -5.69 -21.00
N SER A 138 -6.27 -5.93 -19.72
CA SER A 138 -7.44 -6.69 -19.25
C SER A 138 -7.77 -6.38 -17.78
N TRP A 139 -8.57 -7.23 -17.15
CA TRP A 139 -8.86 -7.19 -15.73
C TRP A 139 -8.78 -8.61 -15.15
N GLY A 140 -8.67 -8.71 -13.83
CA GLY A 140 -8.76 -9.99 -13.13
C GLY A 140 -9.29 -9.84 -11.72
N TYR A 141 -9.84 -10.92 -11.20
CA TYR A 141 -10.29 -10.96 -9.81
C TYR A 141 -9.11 -11.00 -8.86
N CYS A 142 -9.17 -10.20 -7.81
CA CYS A 142 -8.15 -10.09 -6.77
C CYS A 142 -8.81 -10.21 -5.40
N SER A 143 -7.98 -10.31 -4.36
CA SER A 143 -8.47 -10.26 -2.99
C SER A 143 -8.30 -8.85 -2.41
N PRO A 144 -9.26 -8.37 -1.61
CA PRO A 144 -9.14 -7.09 -0.92
C PRO A 144 -8.13 -7.12 0.23
N ALA A 145 -7.81 -8.33 0.70
CA ALA A 145 -7.20 -8.60 1.97
C ALA A 145 -6.49 -9.96 1.92
N PRO A 146 -5.32 -10.14 2.56
CA PRO A 146 -4.71 -11.47 2.66
C PRO A 146 -5.69 -12.47 3.28
N ASP A 147 -5.67 -13.71 2.79
CA ASP A 147 -6.54 -14.80 3.24
C ASP A 147 -8.04 -14.50 3.16
N VAL A 148 -8.44 -13.70 2.17
CA VAL A 148 -9.84 -13.44 1.83
C VAL A 148 -10.03 -13.76 0.36
N THR A 149 -11.16 -14.36 0.01
CA THR A 149 -11.49 -14.72 -1.37
C THR A 149 -11.86 -13.48 -2.19
N TYR A 150 -11.92 -13.63 -3.52
CA TYR A 150 -12.36 -12.55 -4.40
C TYR A 150 -13.83 -12.13 -4.20
N ARG A 151 -14.59 -12.88 -3.38
CA ARG A 151 -15.95 -12.55 -2.95
C ARG A 151 -16.04 -11.94 -1.56
N GLY A 152 -14.91 -11.73 -0.89
CA GLY A 152 -14.88 -11.22 0.48
C GLY A 152 -15.13 -12.29 1.56
N VAL A 153 -15.17 -13.57 1.20
CA VAL A 153 -15.28 -14.67 2.17
C VAL A 153 -13.90 -15.01 2.72
N PRO A 154 -13.67 -15.01 4.05
CA PRO A 154 -12.39 -15.38 4.63
C PRO A 154 -12.03 -16.84 4.37
N CYS A 155 -10.74 -17.07 4.13
CA CYS A 155 -10.16 -18.41 4.05
C CYS A 155 -10.15 -19.08 5.43
N ARG A 156 -10.18 -20.41 5.44
CA ARG A 156 -10.02 -21.24 6.62
C ARG A 156 -8.63 -21.02 7.23
N SER A 157 -8.55 -21.10 8.55
CA SER A 157 -7.35 -20.75 9.33
C SER A 157 -6.12 -21.60 9.02
N ASP A 158 -6.33 -22.86 8.67
CA ASP A 158 -5.31 -23.87 8.33
C ASP A 158 -5.09 -24.00 6.81
N HIS A 159 -5.82 -23.24 5.99
CA HIS A 159 -5.74 -23.32 4.54
C HIS A 159 -5.80 -21.92 3.91
N ASN A 160 -4.73 -21.17 4.12
CA ASN A 160 -4.51 -19.82 3.62
C ASN A 160 -4.65 -19.70 2.10
N CYS A 161 -4.79 -18.47 1.62
CA CYS A 161 -4.80 -18.20 0.19
C CYS A 161 -3.44 -18.57 -0.43
N GLY A 162 -3.44 -19.48 -1.41
CA GLY A 162 -2.22 -19.97 -2.04
C GLY A 162 -2.52 -20.78 -3.29
N ASP A 163 -1.47 -21.16 -4.02
CA ASP A 163 -1.64 -21.98 -5.24
C ASP A 163 -1.99 -23.44 -4.93
N HIS A 164 -1.51 -23.98 -3.81
CA HIS A 164 -1.70 -25.36 -3.39
C HIS A 164 -1.44 -26.37 -4.53
N GLY A 165 -0.38 -26.11 -5.31
CA GLY A 165 0.01 -26.93 -6.46
C GLY A 165 -0.86 -26.74 -7.71
N LYS A 166 -1.60 -25.63 -7.82
CA LYS A 166 -2.41 -25.26 -9.00
C LYS A 166 -1.86 -24.04 -9.73
N GLY A 167 -2.37 -23.78 -10.93
CA GLY A 167 -2.05 -22.56 -11.71
C GLY A 167 -2.82 -21.31 -11.29
N TYR A 168 -3.59 -21.39 -10.21
CA TYR A 168 -4.42 -20.33 -9.66
C TYR A 168 -4.41 -20.42 -8.14
N SER A 169 -4.74 -19.32 -7.47
CA SER A 169 -4.80 -19.26 -6.02
C SER A 169 -6.22 -19.45 -5.48
N TRP A 170 -6.34 -20.23 -4.41
CA TRP A 170 -7.61 -20.60 -3.78
C TRP A 170 -7.42 -20.96 -2.30
N CYS A 171 -8.53 -21.11 -1.60
CA CYS A 171 -8.54 -21.61 -0.22
C CYS A 171 -9.86 -22.31 0.12
N TYR A 172 -9.85 -23.18 1.12
CA TYR A 172 -11.09 -23.60 1.78
C TYR A 172 -11.69 -22.43 2.55
N THR A 173 -13.02 -22.36 2.59
CA THR A 173 -13.78 -21.32 3.31
C THR A 173 -14.55 -21.90 4.50
N THR A 174 -14.75 -23.23 4.54
CA THR A 174 -15.38 -23.95 5.66
C THR A 174 -14.79 -25.35 5.83
N ASP A 175 -15.13 -26.03 6.94
CA ASP A 175 -14.71 -27.41 7.21
C ASP A 175 -15.42 -28.46 6.33
N ASN A 176 -16.51 -28.08 5.66
CA ASN A 176 -17.26 -28.97 4.77
C ASN A 176 -16.69 -29.03 3.35
N ASN A 177 -15.39 -28.76 3.19
CA ASN A 177 -14.68 -28.70 1.91
C ASN A 177 -15.23 -27.67 0.91
N ASN A 178 -15.97 -26.65 1.38
CA ASN A 178 -16.28 -25.51 0.53
C ASN A 178 -15.00 -24.72 0.29
N TRP A 179 -14.75 -24.35 -0.96
CA TRP A 179 -13.57 -23.59 -1.35
C TRP A 179 -13.97 -22.46 -2.29
N ASP A 180 -13.12 -21.45 -2.38
CA ASP A 180 -13.28 -20.37 -3.34
C ASP A 180 -11.90 -19.81 -3.73
N TYR A 181 -11.88 -19.02 -4.78
CA TYR A 181 -10.66 -18.44 -5.30
C TYR A 181 -10.23 -17.19 -4.53
N CYS A 182 -8.94 -16.91 -4.54
CA CYS A 182 -8.37 -15.75 -3.88
C CYS A 182 -7.15 -15.25 -4.63
N GLY A 183 -6.91 -13.95 -4.60
CA GLY A 183 -5.66 -13.34 -5.02
C GLY A 183 -4.66 -13.30 -3.87
N VAL A 184 -3.41 -13.66 -4.16
CA VAL A 184 -2.33 -13.53 -3.17
C VAL A 184 -1.95 -12.06 -3.05
N ILE A 185 -1.69 -11.62 -1.82
CA ILE A 185 -1.19 -10.28 -1.54
C ILE A 185 0.20 -10.44 -0.95
N SER A 186 1.14 -9.71 -1.52
CA SER A 186 2.53 -9.68 -1.07
C SER A 186 2.89 -8.28 -0.58
N PRO A 187 3.83 -8.16 0.37
CA PRO A 187 4.44 -6.86 0.66
C PRO A 187 5.03 -6.31 -0.64
N GLY A 188 4.79 -5.03 -0.92
CA GLY A 188 5.47 -4.36 -2.02
C GLY A 188 6.93 -4.08 -1.71
N GLU A 189 7.72 -3.76 -2.75
CA GLU A 189 9.05 -3.20 -2.53
C GLU A 189 8.90 -1.85 -1.80
N CYS A 190 9.23 -1.83 -0.51
CA CYS A 190 9.32 -0.59 0.26
C CYS A 190 10.45 0.26 -0.35
N ARG A 191 10.08 1.23 -1.17
CA ARG A 191 10.99 2.23 -1.78
C ARG A 191 10.41 3.62 -1.66
N TYR A 192 10.29 4.13 -0.44
CA TYR A 192 10.01 5.56 -0.30
C TYR A 192 11.34 6.29 -0.52
N SER A 193 11.44 7.00 -1.64
CA SER A 193 12.53 7.95 -1.86
C SER A 193 12.34 9.08 -0.86
N VAL A 194 13.14 9.07 0.20
CA VAL A 194 13.31 10.24 1.07
C VAL A 194 14.14 11.25 0.26
N PRO A 195 14.00 12.56 0.49
CA PRO A 195 14.76 13.60 -0.23
C PRO A 195 16.28 13.63 0.06
N HIS A 196 16.84 12.55 0.57
CA HIS A 196 18.28 12.35 0.68
C HIS A 196 18.69 11.16 -0.20
N HIS A 197 19.99 11.00 -0.43
CA HIS A 197 20.59 9.89 -1.16
C HIS A 197 20.37 8.52 -0.47
N THR A 198 19.23 8.28 0.17
CA THR A 198 18.91 7.11 0.99
C THR A 198 17.51 6.55 0.66
N LYS A 199 17.48 5.23 0.47
CA LYS A 199 16.35 4.33 0.29
C LYS A 199 15.86 3.92 1.66
N ARG A 200 14.63 4.31 2.00
CA ARG A 200 13.99 3.91 3.24
C ARG A 200 13.36 2.53 3.07
N VAL A 201 13.94 1.52 3.71
CA VAL A 201 13.51 0.12 3.70
C VAL A 201 12.80 -0.19 5.00
N THR A 202 11.55 -0.65 4.90
CA THR A 202 10.77 -1.14 6.04
C THR A 202 10.93 -2.66 6.15
N MET A 203 11.42 -3.14 7.28
CA MET A 203 11.51 -4.56 7.61
C MET A 203 10.50 -4.92 8.69
N PHE A 204 9.88 -6.09 8.57
CA PHE A 204 8.99 -6.66 9.57
C PHE A 204 9.79 -7.66 10.39
N GLU A 205 10.04 -7.35 11.66
CA GLU A 205 10.67 -8.26 12.60
C GLU A 205 9.58 -8.92 13.44
N ALA A 206 9.46 -10.25 13.34
CA ALA A 206 8.48 -11.02 14.09
C ALA A 206 9.17 -11.81 15.20
N VAL A 207 8.84 -11.50 16.45
CA VAL A 207 9.33 -12.22 17.63
C VAL A 207 8.16 -13.01 18.24
N VAL A 208 8.21 -14.33 18.08
CA VAL A 208 7.18 -15.24 18.62
C VAL A 208 7.09 -15.09 20.13
N ASN A 209 5.87 -14.90 20.64
CA ASN A 209 5.62 -14.72 22.07
C ASN A 209 4.26 -15.31 22.47
N HIS A 210 4.22 -16.62 22.66
CA HIS A 210 2.99 -17.36 22.98
C HIS A 210 2.39 -17.01 24.36
N GLN A 211 3.17 -16.41 25.25
CA GLN A 211 2.69 -15.99 26.58
C GLN A 211 1.96 -14.64 26.50
N ALA A 212 2.53 -13.68 25.76
CA ALA A 212 1.94 -12.36 25.59
C ALA A 212 0.85 -12.34 24.51
N ILE A 213 0.93 -13.22 23.51
CA ILE A 213 0.00 -13.30 22.38
C ILE A 213 -0.82 -14.60 22.46
N ALA A 214 -2.09 -14.44 22.79
CA ALA A 214 -3.05 -15.52 22.93
C ALA A 214 -3.36 -16.18 21.59
N ASP A 215 -3.87 -17.41 21.66
CA ASP A 215 -4.31 -18.13 20.47
C ASP A 215 -5.53 -17.42 19.85
N SER A 216 -5.44 -17.13 18.56
CA SER A 216 -6.46 -16.42 17.82
C SER A 216 -7.49 -17.34 17.17
N HIS A 217 -7.38 -18.67 17.29
CA HIS A 217 -8.21 -19.65 16.58
C HIS A 217 -9.71 -19.30 16.55
N ASN A 218 -10.30 -19.05 17.72
CA ASN A 218 -11.75 -18.78 17.84
C ASN A 218 -12.16 -17.37 17.38
N TYR A 219 -11.20 -16.47 17.21
CA TYR A 219 -11.41 -15.07 16.89
C TYR A 219 -10.83 -14.67 15.53
N ARG A 220 -10.13 -15.57 14.84
CA ARG A 220 -9.30 -15.24 13.67
C ARG A 220 -10.08 -14.50 12.60
N LYS A 221 -11.26 -15.00 12.23
CA LYS A 221 -12.13 -14.37 11.23
C LYS A 221 -12.52 -12.95 11.65
N GLU A 222 -13.03 -12.82 12.87
CA GLU A 222 -13.45 -11.54 13.43
C GLU A 222 -12.27 -10.55 13.54
N ALA A 223 -11.08 -11.03 13.90
CA ALA A 223 -9.87 -10.22 13.99
C ALA A 223 -9.42 -9.71 12.62
N LEU A 224 -9.42 -10.57 11.59
CA LEU A 224 -9.08 -10.15 10.23
C LEU A 224 -10.08 -9.13 9.69
N ASP A 225 -11.38 -9.34 9.91
CA ASP A 225 -12.43 -8.38 9.53
C ASP A 225 -12.24 -7.04 10.25
N LEU A 226 -11.91 -7.07 11.55
CA LEU A 226 -11.67 -5.88 12.34
C LEU A 226 -10.43 -5.10 11.86
N ILE A 227 -9.33 -5.78 11.57
CA ILE A 227 -8.10 -5.17 11.02
C ILE A 227 -8.40 -4.49 9.68
N ASN A 228 -9.21 -5.12 8.82
CA ASN A 228 -9.59 -4.56 7.53
C ASN A 228 -10.45 -3.31 7.63
N GLN A 229 -11.34 -3.27 8.62
CA GLN A 229 -12.23 -2.13 8.83
C GLN A 229 -11.51 -0.92 9.41
N TRP A 230 -10.40 -1.11 10.12
CA TRP A 230 -9.68 -0.02 10.77
C TRP A 230 -9.03 0.92 9.77
N ASP A 231 -9.54 2.12 9.60
CA ASP A 231 -9.08 3.14 8.64
C ASP A 231 -7.99 4.08 9.18
N GLY A 232 -7.33 3.72 10.30
CA GLY A 232 -6.30 4.53 10.92
C GLY A 232 -6.83 5.67 11.79
N ARG A 233 -8.14 5.91 11.84
CA ARG A 233 -8.71 6.91 12.75
C ARG A 233 -8.39 6.56 14.19
N GLY A 234 -8.11 7.61 14.97
CA GLY A 234 -7.81 7.53 16.39
C GLY A 234 -6.33 7.32 16.74
N LEU A 235 -5.44 7.20 15.76
CA LEU A 235 -4.00 7.36 15.98
C LEU A 235 -3.69 8.78 16.44
N GLY A 236 -2.85 8.91 17.45
CA GLY A 236 -2.50 10.19 18.06
C GLY A 236 -1.43 10.00 19.13
N GLN A 237 -1.15 11.06 19.89
CA GLN A 237 -0.08 11.08 20.90
C GLN A 237 -0.45 10.40 22.23
N GLN A 238 -1.70 10.00 22.41
CA GLN A 238 -2.21 9.45 23.67
C GLN A 238 -2.72 8.03 23.47
N ALA A 239 -2.63 7.23 24.52
CA ALA A 239 -3.26 5.91 24.55
C ALA A 239 -4.77 6.04 24.32
N ARG A 240 -5.32 5.17 23.50
CA ARG A 240 -6.73 5.16 23.14
C ARG A 240 -7.21 3.75 22.89
N SER A 241 -8.19 3.32 23.67
CA SER A 241 -8.89 2.06 23.43
C SER A 241 -10.04 2.24 22.43
N ASN A 242 -10.44 1.14 21.80
CA ASN A 242 -11.58 1.09 20.87
C ASN A 242 -11.39 1.98 19.63
N LEU A 243 -10.19 1.96 19.03
CA LEU A 243 -9.95 2.63 17.74
C LEU A 243 -10.92 2.11 16.68
N VAL A 244 -11.13 0.80 16.68
CA VAL A 244 -12.21 0.11 15.98
C VAL A 244 -12.67 -1.06 16.86
N THR A 245 -13.93 -1.45 16.76
CA THR A 245 -14.47 -2.57 17.55
C THR A 245 -15.39 -3.47 16.74
N SER A 246 -15.47 -4.74 17.13
CA SER A 246 -16.42 -5.74 16.65
C SER A 246 -17.26 -6.28 17.82
N ARG A 247 -17.87 -7.46 17.69
CA ARG A 247 -18.67 -8.06 18.77
C ARG A 247 -17.81 -8.39 19.99
N ASN A 248 -16.70 -9.10 19.76
CA ASN A 248 -15.82 -9.64 20.79
C ASN A 248 -14.45 -8.98 20.85
N LEU A 249 -14.06 -8.20 19.84
CA LEU A 249 -12.70 -7.68 19.70
C LEU A 249 -12.65 -6.16 19.57
N ARG A 250 -11.49 -5.58 19.85
CA ARG A 250 -11.16 -4.17 19.62
C ARG A 250 -9.70 -4.00 19.21
N ILE A 251 -9.40 -2.92 18.49
CA ILE A 251 -8.02 -2.45 18.31
C ILE A 251 -7.78 -1.29 19.25
N ASP A 252 -6.70 -1.37 20.01
CA ASP A 252 -6.28 -0.36 20.98
C ASP A 252 -4.90 0.20 20.61
N LEU A 253 -4.71 1.50 20.81
CA LEU A 253 -3.40 2.14 20.91
C LEU A 253 -3.03 2.19 22.39
N GLN A 254 -2.01 1.44 22.81
CA GLN A 254 -1.50 1.42 24.19
C GLN A 254 -0.65 2.64 24.53
N GLY A 255 -0.45 3.54 23.57
CA GLY A 255 0.35 4.75 23.68
C GLY A 255 1.57 4.71 22.77
N LEU A 256 2.50 5.63 23.03
CA LEU A 256 3.76 5.71 22.32
C LEU A 256 4.90 5.29 23.22
N PHE A 257 5.94 4.76 22.61
CA PHE A 257 7.21 4.52 23.26
C PHE A 257 8.36 4.94 22.34
N ASN A 258 9.50 5.26 22.95
CA ASN A 258 10.70 5.64 22.23
C ASN A 258 11.63 4.44 22.11
N ARG A 259 12.17 4.22 20.91
CA ARG A 259 13.26 3.28 20.67
C ARG A 259 14.21 3.88 19.64
N SER A 260 15.51 3.93 19.96
CA SER A 260 16.54 4.49 19.07
C SER A 260 16.23 5.92 18.57
N ASN A 261 15.76 6.81 19.46
CA ASN A 261 15.33 8.19 19.15
C ASN A 261 14.18 8.31 18.15
N GLN A 262 13.45 7.23 17.88
CA GLN A 262 12.24 7.21 17.06
C GLN A 262 11.04 6.86 17.96
N GLN A 263 9.92 7.56 17.76
CA GLN A 263 8.65 7.25 18.40
C GLN A 263 7.92 6.14 17.63
N TYR A 264 7.35 5.20 18.39
CA TYR A 264 6.57 4.06 17.91
C TYR A 264 5.17 4.06 18.53
N TYR A 265 4.17 3.74 17.72
CA TYR A 265 2.86 3.29 18.17
C TYR A 265 2.94 1.86 18.70
N ASN A 266 2.26 1.62 19.82
CA ASN A 266 2.01 0.28 20.36
C ASN A 266 0.54 -0.09 20.12
N LEU A 267 0.28 -0.92 19.11
CA LEU A 267 -1.06 -1.29 18.66
C LEU A 267 -1.36 -2.73 19.02
N GLN A 268 -2.57 -2.98 19.54
CA GLN A 268 -2.99 -4.33 19.94
C GLN A 268 -4.41 -4.65 19.49
N VAL A 269 -4.61 -5.87 19.00
CA VAL A 269 -5.95 -6.47 18.87
C VAL A 269 -6.25 -7.19 20.17
N GLN A 270 -7.32 -6.81 20.85
CA GLN A 270 -7.67 -7.35 22.17
C GLN A 270 -9.09 -7.92 22.20
N VAL A 271 -9.27 -8.99 22.98
CA VAL A 271 -10.58 -9.54 23.33
C VAL A 271 -11.27 -8.62 24.37
N LYS A 272 -12.58 -8.43 24.23
CA LYS A 272 -13.44 -7.60 25.11
C LYS A 272 -13.80 -8.27 26.44
N SER A 273 -13.67 -9.60 26.54
CA SER A 273 -14.04 -10.34 27.76
C SER A 273 -13.11 -10.03 28.94
N GLN A 274 -13.60 -10.28 30.15
CA GLN A 274 -12.77 -10.20 31.35
C GLN A 274 -11.61 -11.18 31.26
N ARG A 275 -10.42 -10.68 31.60
CA ARG A 275 -9.18 -11.44 31.61
C ARG A 275 -9.28 -12.57 32.65
N VAL A 276 -9.09 -13.81 32.22
CA VAL A 276 -8.83 -14.93 33.13
C VAL A 276 -7.39 -14.82 33.61
N SER A 277 -7.16 -15.02 34.92
CA SER A 277 -5.82 -14.94 35.50
C SER A 277 -4.87 -15.91 34.78
N GLY A 278 -3.71 -15.40 34.33
CA GLY A 278 -2.72 -16.19 33.59
C GLY A 278 -2.89 -16.22 32.06
N GLU A 279 -4.02 -15.76 31.53
CA GLU A 279 -4.23 -15.69 30.08
C GLU A 279 -4.04 -14.26 29.54
N SER A 280 -3.46 -14.17 28.34
CA SER A 280 -3.42 -12.92 27.58
C SER A 280 -4.74 -12.69 26.85
N THR A 281 -5.19 -11.44 26.79
CA THR A 281 -6.32 -11.04 25.95
C THR A 281 -5.87 -10.45 24.62
N THR A 282 -4.56 -10.34 24.39
CA THR A 282 -3.98 -9.77 23.18
C THR A 282 -3.81 -10.85 22.12
N LEU A 283 -4.51 -10.68 20.99
CA LEU A 283 -4.46 -11.61 19.86
C LEU A 283 -3.41 -11.22 18.82
N ALA A 284 -3.08 -9.92 18.74
CA ALA A 284 -2.04 -9.40 17.87
C ALA A 284 -1.42 -8.14 18.49
N HIS A 285 -0.13 -7.93 18.22
CA HIS A 285 0.66 -6.82 18.72
C HIS A 285 1.59 -6.30 17.63
N ASN A 286 1.49 -5.00 17.35
CA ASN A 286 2.30 -4.30 16.38
C ASN A 286 3.00 -3.10 17.02
N GLU A 287 4.28 -2.96 16.69
CA GLU A 287 5.10 -1.81 17.05
C GLU A 287 5.55 -1.10 15.77
N ALA A 288 5.00 0.10 15.50
CA ALA A 288 5.22 0.79 14.23
C ALA A 288 5.65 2.25 14.44
N PRO A 289 6.67 2.77 13.73
CA PRO A 289 7.01 4.19 13.76
C PRO A 289 5.80 5.09 13.48
N VAL A 290 5.77 6.29 14.07
CA VAL A 290 4.63 7.24 14.00
C VAL A 290 4.21 7.63 12.56
N ASP A 291 5.09 7.49 11.57
CA ASP A 291 4.80 7.81 10.16
C ASP A 291 4.53 6.57 9.29
N THR A 292 4.27 5.42 9.91
CA THR A 292 4.06 4.16 9.19
C THR A 292 2.74 4.21 8.42
N PRO A 293 2.73 3.85 7.11
CA PRO A 293 1.50 3.68 6.35
C PRO A 293 0.54 2.68 7.00
N LEU A 294 -0.76 3.00 7.02
CA LEU A 294 -1.80 2.16 7.63
C LEU A 294 -1.76 0.70 7.15
N GLU A 295 -1.53 0.47 5.86
CA GLU A 295 -1.50 -0.88 5.30
C GLU A 295 -0.36 -1.72 5.86
N TYR A 296 0.77 -1.12 6.25
CA TYR A 296 1.85 -1.82 6.93
C TYR A 296 1.49 -2.19 8.36
N MET A 297 0.81 -1.29 9.09
CA MET A 297 0.33 -1.61 10.44
C MET A 297 -0.70 -2.75 10.38
N ARG A 298 -1.64 -2.72 9.42
CA ARG A 298 -2.59 -3.82 9.19
C ARG A 298 -1.89 -5.13 8.81
N LEU A 299 -0.90 -5.08 7.92
CA LEU A 299 -0.12 -6.25 7.53
C LEU A 299 0.63 -6.84 8.73
N ALA A 300 1.28 -6.01 9.55
CA ALA A 300 1.97 -6.46 10.74
C ALA A 300 1.03 -7.07 11.78
N LEU A 301 -0.15 -6.49 12.00
CA LEU A 301 -1.17 -7.07 12.88
C LEU A 301 -1.63 -8.45 12.39
N ARG A 302 -1.75 -8.66 11.07
CA ARG A 302 -2.08 -9.97 10.48
C ARG A 302 -0.96 -10.98 10.67
N GLU A 303 0.29 -10.57 10.44
CA GLU A 303 1.44 -11.43 10.67
C GLU A 303 1.59 -11.80 12.16
N SER A 304 1.32 -10.85 13.05
CA SER A 304 1.27 -11.07 14.49
C SER A 304 0.20 -12.10 14.86
N LEU A 305 -1.02 -11.92 14.34
CA LEU A 305 -2.15 -12.83 14.56
C LEU A 305 -1.87 -14.25 14.07
N ARG A 306 -1.18 -14.38 12.93
CA ARG A 306 -0.81 -15.67 12.31
C ARG A 306 0.28 -16.39 13.09
N ASN A 307 1.33 -15.68 13.48
CA ASN A 307 2.53 -16.28 14.04
C ASN A 307 2.59 -16.23 15.57
N ARG A 308 1.55 -15.68 16.22
CA ARG A 308 1.52 -15.40 17.67
C ARG A 308 2.78 -14.67 18.12
N ALA A 309 3.11 -13.61 17.39
CA ALA A 309 4.36 -12.87 17.51
C ALA A 309 4.09 -11.39 17.76
N THR A 310 4.97 -10.70 18.49
CA THR A 310 5.06 -9.25 18.38
C THR A 310 5.72 -8.93 17.04
N VAL A 311 5.12 -8.04 16.25
CA VAL A 311 5.69 -7.61 14.97
C VAL A 311 6.10 -6.15 15.02
N SER A 312 7.40 -5.91 14.99
CA SER A 312 8.00 -4.57 15.00
C SER A 312 8.42 -4.16 13.59
N LEU A 313 8.16 -2.91 13.20
CA LEU A 313 8.59 -2.37 11.93
C LEU A 313 9.87 -1.58 12.11
N GLU A 314 10.95 -2.09 11.52
CA GLU A 314 12.21 -1.36 11.43
C GLU A 314 12.22 -0.55 10.16
N VAL A 315 12.64 0.71 10.26
CA VAL A 315 12.80 1.57 9.09
C VAL A 315 14.25 1.99 9.00
N THR A 316 14.93 1.52 7.96
CA THR A 316 16.36 1.78 7.73
C THR A 316 16.56 2.61 6.49
N ASP A 317 17.48 3.57 6.56
CA ASP A 317 17.90 4.37 5.41
C ASP A 317 19.16 3.76 4.79
N GLN A 318 19.06 3.24 3.56
CA GLN A 318 20.17 2.64 2.81
C GLN A 318 20.63 3.60 1.71
N PRO A 319 21.92 3.88 1.50
CA PRO A 319 22.35 4.79 0.44
C PRO A 319 21.91 4.33 -0.98
N ILE A 320 21.41 5.27 -1.79
CA ILE A 320 21.04 5.07 -3.20
C ILE A 320 22.17 5.59 -4.09
N ASN A 321 22.84 4.69 -4.83
CA ASN A 321 23.79 5.03 -5.89
C ASN A 321 23.10 5.32 -7.24
N ASN A 322 22.10 6.23 -7.28
CA ASN A 322 21.43 6.62 -8.52
C ASN A 322 21.14 8.12 -8.58
N ASP A 323 21.50 8.74 -9.71
CA ASP A 323 21.42 10.17 -10.05
C ASP A 323 20.01 10.79 -10.09
N ASN A 324 18.95 10.03 -9.75
CA ASN A 324 17.55 10.47 -9.90
C ASN A 324 16.88 10.95 -8.59
N SER A 325 17.64 11.25 -7.52
CA SER A 325 17.05 11.83 -6.30
C SER A 325 16.83 13.33 -6.44
N CYS A 326 15.58 13.79 -6.29
CA CYS A 326 15.26 15.22 -6.24
C CYS A 326 15.97 15.91 -5.05
N ARG A 327 16.44 17.15 -5.25
CA ARG A 327 17.11 17.93 -4.20
C ARG A 327 16.08 18.63 -3.31
N LYS A 328 16.35 18.76 -2.01
CA LYS A 328 15.55 19.61 -1.10
C LYS A 328 15.99 21.07 -1.19
N ARG A 329 15.06 22.02 -0.99
CA ARG A 329 15.41 23.43 -0.76
C ARG A 329 15.94 23.56 0.68
N HIS A 330 17.12 24.15 0.83
CA HIS A 330 17.74 24.45 2.13
C HIS A 330 17.24 25.77 2.69
#